data_AF-A0A090V7C3-F1
#
_entry.id   AF-A0A090V7C3-F1
#
_cell.length_a   1.000
_cell.length_b   1.000
_cell.length_c   1.000
_cell.angle_alpha   90.00
_cell.angle_beta   90.00
_cell.angle_gamma   90.00
#
_symmetry.space_group_name_H-M   'P 1'
#
loop_
_entity.id
_entity.type
_entity.pdbx_description
1 polymer ?
#
loop_
_entity_poly.entity_id
_entity_poly.type
_entity_poly.pdbx_seq_one_letter_code
_entity_poly.pdbx_strand_id
1 'polypeptide(L)'
;MGYQANDFGAIVAAAALAHDIGNPPFGHSGEKAIGEFFITGAGKNFRSQLTDKEYQDLCDFEGNANGFKILTEDRAGRLVD
;
A
#
# COMPACT_ATOMS: atom_id res chain seq x y z
N MET A 1 33.13 -4.84 -10.88
CA MET A 1 31.65 -4.81 -10.79
C MET A 1 31.29 -3.47 -10.18
N GLY A 2 30.66 -2.59 -10.96
CA GLY A 2 30.29 -1.26 -10.52
C GLY A 2 29.02 -0.84 -11.24
N TYR A 3 28.21 -0.02 -10.58
CA TYR A 3 26.98 0.51 -11.14
C TYR A 3 27.30 1.39 -12.35
N GLN A 4 26.56 1.19 -13.43
CA GLN A 4 26.59 2.04 -14.60
C GLN A 4 25.59 3.19 -14.42
N ALA A 5 25.80 4.30 -15.14
CA ALA A 5 24.95 5.49 -15.02
C ALA A 5 23.46 5.19 -15.35
N ASN A 6 23.21 4.21 -16.22
CA ASN A 6 21.87 3.72 -16.55
C ASN A 6 21.19 2.94 -15.41
N ASP A 7 21.93 2.29 -14.52
CA ASP A 7 21.37 1.54 -13.39
C ASP A 7 20.60 2.48 -12.43
N PHE A 8 21.19 3.65 -12.15
CA PHE A 8 20.54 4.67 -11.33
C PHE A 8 19.26 5.21 -11.98
N GLY A 9 19.30 5.44 -13.30
CA GLY A 9 18.13 5.87 -14.06
C GLY A 9 17.01 4.84 -14.04
N ALA A 10 17.34 3.55 -14.17
CA ALA A 10 16.38 2.46 -14.14
C ALA A 10 15.70 2.32 -12.77
N ILE A 11 16.45 2.42 -11.68
CA ILE A 11 15.90 2.35 -10.31
C ILE A 11 14.91 3.50 -10.07
N VAL A 12 15.31 4.73 -10.39
CA VAL A 12 14.45 5.91 -10.17
C VAL A 12 13.21 5.85 -11.07
N ALA A 13 13.36 5.43 -12.33
CA ALA A 13 12.24 5.29 -13.25
C ALA A 13 11.24 4.22 -12.78
N ALA A 14 11.70 3.08 -12.30
CA ALA A 14 10.85 2.02 -11.77
C ALA A 14 10.09 2.47 -10.51
N ALA A 15 10.77 3.15 -9.58
CA ALA A 15 10.14 3.70 -8.38
C ALA A 15 9.10 4.78 -8.73
N ALA A 16 9.44 5.71 -9.63
CA ALA A 16 8.52 6.77 -10.07
C ALA A 16 7.31 6.19 -10.82
N LEU A 17 7.49 5.14 -11.61
CA LEU A 17 6.38 4.47 -12.27
C LEU A 17 5.42 3.81 -11.27
N ALA A 18 5.94 3.25 -10.18
CA ALA A 18 5.17 2.49 -9.22
C ALA A 18 4.55 3.34 -8.08
N HIS A 19 4.96 4.60 -7.89
CA HIS A 19 4.64 5.37 -6.67
C HIS A 19 3.14 5.40 -6.32
N ASP A 20 2.28 5.65 -7.31
CA ASP A 20 0.82 5.78 -7.10
C ASP A 20 0.04 4.47 -7.30
N ILE A 21 0.71 3.33 -7.49
CA ILE A 21 0.05 2.04 -7.78
C ILE A 21 -0.87 1.56 -6.65
N GLY A 22 -0.63 2.03 -5.43
CA GLY A 22 -1.39 1.65 -4.23
C GLY A 22 -2.55 2.57 -3.88
N ASN A 23 -2.70 3.71 -4.57
CA ASN A 23 -3.75 4.68 -4.26
C ASN A 23 -5.14 4.09 -4.59
N PRO A 24 -6.13 4.25 -3.69
CA PRO A 24 -7.49 3.78 -3.93
C PRO A 24 -8.21 4.66 -4.97
N PRO A 25 -9.37 4.22 -5.50
CA PRO A 25 -10.26 5.11 -6.24
C PRO A 25 -10.51 6.41 -5.47
N PHE A 26 -10.61 7.52 -6.19
CA PHE A 26 -10.79 8.86 -5.61
C PHE A 26 -9.60 9.40 -4.78
N GLY A 27 -8.41 8.78 -4.89
CA GLY A 27 -7.16 9.26 -4.28
C GLY A 27 -7.30 9.48 -2.78
N HIS A 28 -6.81 10.63 -2.27
CA HIS A 28 -6.91 10.98 -0.85
C HIS A 28 -8.34 10.95 -0.28
N SER A 29 -9.36 11.13 -1.11
CA SER A 29 -10.75 11.01 -0.64
C SER A 29 -11.11 9.54 -0.38
N GLY A 30 -10.60 8.63 -1.20
CA GLY A 30 -10.74 7.19 -1.01
C GLY A 30 -9.99 6.70 0.23
N GLU A 31 -8.77 7.18 0.46
CA GLU A 31 -7.99 6.85 1.67
C GLU A 31 -8.76 7.25 2.94
N LYS A 32 -9.22 8.50 2.99
CA LYS A 32 -10.04 8.99 4.10
C LYS A 32 -11.32 8.18 4.28
N ALA A 33 -11.99 7.80 3.18
CA ALA A 33 -13.21 7.00 3.26
C ALA A 33 -12.96 5.59 3.82
N ILE A 34 -11.84 4.96 3.45
CA ILE A 34 -11.44 3.66 4.00
C ILE A 34 -11.12 3.80 5.51
N GLY A 35 -10.31 4.80 5.88
CA GLY A 35 -9.99 5.06 7.28
C GLY A 35 -11.24 5.32 8.12
N GLU A 36 -12.13 6.19 7.65
CA GLU A 36 -13.38 6.53 8.31
C GLU A 36 -14.31 5.33 8.49
N PHE A 37 -14.31 4.38 7.55
CA PHE A 37 -15.05 3.12 7.69
C PHE A 37 -14.60 2.32 8.93
N PHE A 38 -13.29 2.32 9.24
CA PHE A 38 -12.77 1.69 10.45
C PHE A 38 -12.92 2.57 11.69
N ILE A 39 -12.75 3.89 11.59
CA ILE A 39 -12.79 4.82 12.73
C ILE A 39 -14.20 5.07 13.24
N THR A 40 -15.19 5.28 12.36
CA THR A 40 -16.58 5.62 12.74
C THR A 40 -17.62 4.61 12.27
N GLY A 41 -17.37 3.92 11.17
CA GLY A 41 -18.28 2.98 10.51
C GLY A 41 -18.29 1.56 11.05
N ALA A 42 -18.75 0.62 10.21
CA ALA A 42 -18.90 -0.79 10.57
C ALA A 42 -17.56 -1.51 10.83
N GLY A 43 -16.45 -0.95 10.34
CA GLY A 43 -15.10 -1.48 10.56
C GLY A 43 -14.68 -1.46 12.04
N LYS A 44 -15.32 -0.65 12.89
CA LYS A 44 -15.14 -0.66 14.34
C LYS A 44 -15.30 -2.03 14.98
N ASN A 45 -16.17 -2.87 14.43
CA ASN A 45 -16.46 -4.19 14.97
C ASN A 45 -15.26 -5.15 14.90
N PHE A 46 -14.22 -4.80 14.14
CA PHE A 46 -12.98 -5.57 14.05
C PHE A 46 -11.91 -5.14 15.06
N ARG A 47 -12.10 -4.02 15.78
CA ARG A 47 -11.08 -3.50 16.70
C ARG A 47 -10.67 -4.49 17.80
N SER A 48 -11.61 -5.25 18.34
CA SER A 48 -11.33 -6.26 19.38
C SER A 48 -10.67 -7.52 18.84
N GLN A 49 -10.60 -7.70 17.52
CA GLN A 49 -10.03 -8.87 16.85
C GLN A 49 -8.59 -8.63 16.37
N LEU A 50 -8.10 -7.40 16.50
CA LEU A 50 -6.81 -6.95 16.00
C LEU A 50 -5.99 -6.35 17.13
N THR A 51 -4.68 -6.32 16.95
CA THR A 51 -3.82 -5.49 17.80
C THR A 51 -4.06 -4.01 17.51
N ASP A 52 -3.68 -3.14 18.46
CA ASP A 52 -3.81 -1.69 18.27
C ASP A 52 -3.07 -1.20 17.01
N LYS A 53 -1.92 -1.81 16.67
CA LYS A 53 -1.15 -1.45 15.47
C LYS A 53 -1.86 -1.86 14.18
N GLU A 54 -2.34 -3.10 14.10
CA GLU A 54 -3.04 -3.59 12.91
C GLU A 54 -4.33 -2.81 12.66
N TYR A 55 -5.07 -2.48 13.72
CA TYR A 55 -6.27 -1.66 13.58
C TYR A 55 -5.94 -0.20 13.22
N GLN A 56 -4.83 0.35 13.73
CA GLN A 56 -4.37 1.68 13.34
C GLN A 56 -4.00 1.74 11.85
N ASP A 57 -3.35 0.71 11.31
CA ASP A 57 -3.02 0.63 9.88
C ASP A 57 -4.28 0.68 8.98
N LEU A 58 -5.42 0.15 9.47
CA LEU A 58 -6.70 0.23 8.77
C LEU A 58 -7.37 1.61 8.91
N CYS A 59 -7.23 2.25 10.07
CA CYS A 59 -7.74 3.61 10.33
C CYS A 59 -6.98 4.67 9.54
N ASP A 60 -5.66 4.53 9.44
CA ASP A 60 -4.75 5.43 8.72
C ASP A 60 -4.35 4.81 7.38
N PHE A 61 -5.33 4.28 6.64
CA PHE A 61 -5.07 3.69 5.34
C PHE A 61 -4.34 4.68 4.42
N GLU A 62 -3.20 4.25 3.89
CA GLU A 62 -2.29 5.10 3.12
C GLU A 62 -1.85 4.37 1.84
N GLY A 63 -1.94 5.08 0.71
CA GLY A 63 -1.73 4.50 -0.62
C GLY A 63 -0.32 4.01 -0.87
N ASN A 64 0.73 4.68 -0.35
CA ASN A 64 2.11 4.20 -0.51
C ASN A 64 2.36 2.89 0.27
N ALA A 65 1.81 2.76 1.48
CA ALA A 65 1.87 1.53 2.27
C ALA A 65 1.17 0.37 1.54
N ASN A 66 -0.03 0.62 0.99
CA ASN A 66 -0.72 -0.35 0.16
C ASN A 66 0.04 -0.63 -1.16
N GLY A 67 0.72 0.36 -1.72
CA GLY A 67 1.58 0.22 -2.89
C GLY A 67 2.74 -0.74 -2.63
N PHE A 68 3.40 -0.60 -1.47
CA PHE A 68 4.43 -1.53 -1.03
C PHE A 68 3.89 -2.97 -0.88
N LYS A 69 2.70 -3.13 -0.28
CA LYS A 69 2.01 -4.42 -0.23
C LYS A 69 1.77 -4.97 -1.63
N ILE A 70 1.20 -4.18 -2.56
CA ILE A 70 0.95 -4.64 -3.93
C ILE A 70 2.24 -5.06 -4.64
N LEU A 71 3.37 -4.41 -4.38
CA LEU A 71 4.64 -4.75 -5.03
C LEU A 71 5.28 -6.03 -4.46
N THR A 72 5.07 -6.31 -3.17
CA THR A 72 5.81 -7.35 -2.44
C THR A 72 4.96 -8.56 -2.04
N GLU A 73 3.63 -8.42 -2.05
CA GLU A 73 2.71 -9.49 -1.69
C GLU A 73 2.86 -10.66 -2.65
N ASP A 74 3.01 -11.84 -2.07
CA ASP A 74 2.99 -13.10 -2.78
C ASP A 74 1.57 -13.33 -3.32
N ARG A 75 1.50 -13.52 -4.64
CA ARG A 75 0.25 -13.85 -5.33
C ARG A 75 0.51 -15.10 -6.14
N ALA A 76 -0.34 -16.10 -5.97
CA ALA A 76 -0.33 -17.30 -6.80
C ALA A 76 -0.30 -16.88 -8.28
N GLY A 77 0.80 -17.22 -8.98
CA GLY A 77 1.03 -16.88 -10.39
C GLY A 77 1.92 -15.66 -10.67
N ARG A 78 2.50 -14.98 -9.66
CA ARG A 78 3.43 -13.86 -9.86
C ARG A 78 4.89 -14.29 -10.03
N LEU A 79 5.27 -15.40 -9.42
CA LEU A 79 6.51 -16.10 -9.69
C LEU A 79 6.15 -17.33 -10.53
N VAL A 80 6.68 -17.37 -11.76
CA VAL A 80 6.83 -18.64 -12.48
C VAL A 80 7.87 -19.44 -11.70
N ASP A 81 7.45 -20.54 -11.08
CA ASP A 81 8.35 -21.66 -10.83
C ASP A 81 8.79 -22.26 -12.18
#